data_AF-A0A378WLQ0-F1
#
_entry.id   AF-A0A378WLQ0-F1
#
_cell.length_a   1.000
_cell.length_b   1.000
_cell.length_c   1.000
_cell.angle_alpha   90.00
_cell.angle_beta   90.00
_cell.angle_gamma   90.00
#
_symmetry.space_group_name_H-M   'P 1'
#
loop_
_entity.id
_entity.type
_entity.pdbx_description
1 polymer ?
#
loop_
_entity_poly.entity_id
_entity_poly.type
_entity_poly.pdbx_seq_one_letter_code
_entity_poly.pdbx_strand_id
1 'polypeptide(L)'
;MGFLRTLIDWCARRYRTASDRTLVAGISNGAFMSHRLALECSERIAVFAAVAGALPADPTAVRPTHAVSAMLINGDADPLVPLAGGHSRHRGPNGEPRGRILGAAATAEHWASLDRYTGERTTVTTTGSRRVTAAHGIGDTAVTTWTVFGGGHTWPGVAVPEEWASTPGAASTLEFDATVEIHHFARPLVRPAARRLLPPRSEKENR
;
A
#
# COMPACT_ATOMS: atom_id res chain seq x y z
N MET A 1 11.67 3.86 -11.99
CA MET A 1 12.15 3.09 -10.81
C MET A 1 13.64 3.22 -10.48
N GLY A 2 14.52 3.50 -11.45
CA GLY A 2 15.98 3.56 -11.18
C GLY A 2 16.43 4.52 -10.08
N PHE A 3 15.82 5.70 -9.97
CA PHE A 3 16.15 6.67 -8.92
C PHE A 3 15.89 6.14 -7.51
N LEU A 4 14.66 5.70 -7.20
CA LEU A 4 14.28 5.25 -5.86
C LEU A 4 15.05 3.99 -5.43
N ARG A 5 15.31 3.06 -6.36
CA ARG A 5 16.18 1.90 -6.11
C ARG A 5 17.61 2.34 -5.74
N THR A 6 18.16 3.31 -6.46
CA THR A 6 19.49 3.86 -6.19
C THR A 6 19.52 4.61 -4.86
N LEU A 7 18.46 5.34 -4.52
CA LEU A 7 18.32 6.06 -3.26
C LEU A 7 18.31 5.10 -2.06
N ILE A 8 17.57 3.98 -2.17
CA ILE A 8 17.60 2.91 -1.15
C ILE A 8 19.04 2.43 -0.92
N ASP A 9 19.76 2.14 -2.00
CA ASP A 9 21.14 1.63 -1.91
C ASP A 9 22.10 2.67 -1.35
N TRP A 10 21.92 3.93 -1.74
CA TRP A 10 22.71 5.03 -1.22
C TRP A 10 22.46 5.23 0.27
N CYS A 11 21.20 5.25 0.72
CA CYS A 11 20.85 5.36 2.14
C CYS A 11 21.41 4.19 2.94
N ALA A 12 21.26 2.96 2.44
CA ALA A 12 21.79 1.76 3.08
C ALA A 12 23.31 1.86 3.30
N ARG A 13 24.06 2.28 2.26
CA ARG A 13 25.50 2.53 2.39
C ARG A 13 25.81 3.67 3.36
N ARG A 14 25.11 4.79 3.25
CA ARG A 14 25.38 6.03 4.00
C ARG A 14 25.10 5.89 5.49
N TYR A 15 24.07 5.13 5.86
CA TYR A 15 23.62 4.93 7.24
C TYR A 15 23.95 3.55 7.80
N ARG A 16 24.67 2.70 7.04
CA ARG A 16 25.02 1.33 7.41
C ARG A 16 23.80 0.48 7.78
N THR A 17 22.71 0.67 7.04
CA THR A 17 21.50 -0.16 7.13
C THR A 17 21.47 -1.18 5.99
N ALA A 18 20.49 -2.07 5.99
CA ALA A 18 20.35 -3.09 4.94
C ALA A 18 19.33 -2.66 3.89
N SER A 19 19.72 -2.68 2.62
CA SER A 19 18.86 -2.31 1.49
C SER A 19 17.79 -3.36 1.16
N ASP A 20 17.94 -4.59 1.67
CA ASP A 20 17.11 -5.77 1.37
C ASP A 20 15.86 -5.88 2.28
N ARG A 21 15.65 -4.88 3.14
CA ARG A 21 14.53 -4.83 4.10
C ARG A 21 14.09 -3.39 4.33
N THR A 22 13.70 -2.74 3.25
CA THR A 22 13.24 -1.35 3.25
C THR A 22 11.73 -1.28 3.49
N LEU A 23 11.30 -0.31 4.30
CA LEU A 23 9.91 0.14 4.40
C LEU A 23 9.73 1.36 3.48
N VAL A 24 8.70 1.36 2.65
CA VAL A 24 8.30 2.54 1.85
C VAL A 24 6.86 2.92 2.16
N ALA A 25 6.59 4.21 2.34
CA ALA A 25 5.25 4.69 2.63
C ALA A 25 4.98 5.97 1.82
N GLY A 26 3.74 6.16 1.41
CA GLY A 26 3.36 7.35 0.66
C GLY A 26 1.85 7.54 0.59
N ILE A 27 1.45 8.78 0.31
CA ILE A 27 0.05 9.18 0.10
C ILE A 27 -0.22 9.52 -1.36
N SER A 28 -1.42 9.24 -1.87
CA SER A 28 -1.85 9.66 -3.21
C SER A 28 -0.93 9.11 -4.31
N ASN A 29 -0.29 9.98 -5.10
CA ASN A 29 0.76 9.58 -6.05
C ASN A 29 1.92 8.83 -5.39
N GLY A 30 2.24 9.17 -4.13
CA GLY A 30 3.19 8.43 -3.31
C GLY A 30 2.71 7.01 -2.99
N ALA A 31 1.41 6.82 -2.76
CA ALA A 31 0.82 5.48 -2.55
C ALA A 31 0.87 4.64 -3.84
N PHE A 32 0.58 5.24 -5.00
CA PHE A 32 0.75 4.57 -6.30
C PHE A 32 2.21 4.16 -6.55
N MET A 33 3.16 5.03 -6.17
CA MET A 33 4.59 4.73 -6.27
C MET A 33 5.01 3.62 -5.28
N SER A 34 4.48 3.60 -4.05
CA SER A 34 4.73 2.53 -3.08
C SER A 34 4.31 1.17 -3.62
N HIS A 35 3.11 1.06 -4.23
CA HIS A 35 2.67 -0.16 -4.90
C HIS A 35 3.63 -0.59 -6.01
N ARG A 36 4.02 0.36 -6.87
CA ARG A 36 4.94 0.08 -7.98
C ARG A 36 6.32 -0.37 -7.49
N LEU A 37 6.84 0.24 -6.43
CA LEU A 37 8.11 -0.15 -5.79
C LEU A 37 8.03 -1.55 -5.20
N ALA A 38 6.95 -1.86 -4.49
CA ALA A 38 6.75 -3.17 -3.89
C ALA A 38 6.69 -4.27 -4.96
N LEU A 39 6.07 -4.01 -6.11
CA LEU A 39 6.02 -4.96 -7.23
C LEU A 39 7.36 -5.09 -7.96
N GLU A 40 7.95 -3.97 -8.39
CA GLU A 40 9.14 -3.97 -9.27
C GLU A 40 10.47 -4.12 -8.52
N CYS A 41 10.49 -3.93 -7.19
CA CYS A 41 11.70 -3.99 -6.36
C CYS A 41 11.47 -4.81 -5.06
N SER A 42 10.66 -5.87 -5.15
CA SER A 42 10.32 -6.75 -4.01
C SER A 42 11.53 -7.34 -3.27
N GLU A 43 12.68 -7.48 -3.94
CA GLU A 43 13.94 -7.91 -3.32
C GLU A 43 14.49 -6.91 -2.30
N ARG A 44 14.04 -5.66 -2.36
CA ARG A 44 14.44 -4.57 -1.45
C ARG A 44 13.35 -4.19 -0.47
N ILE A 45 12.10 -4.24 -0.92
CA ILE A 45 10.96 -3.78 -0.14
C ILE A 45 10.43 -4.96 0.70
N ALA A 46 10.51 -4.85 2.03
CA ALA A 46 9.92 -5.83 2.94
C ALA A 46 8.48 -5.47 3.31
N VAL A 47 8.21 -4.17 3.44
CA VAL A 47 6.91 -3.63 3.83
C VAL A 47 6.64 -2.38 3.01
N PHE A 48 5.40 -2.17 2.60
CA PHE A 48 4.97 -0.86 2.12
C PHE A 48 3.67 -0.41 2.78
N ALA A 49 3.48 0.91 2.81
CA ALA A 49 2.21 1.53 3.15
C ALA A 49 1.73 2.44 2.02
N ALA A 50 0.44 2.36 1.74
CA ALA A 50 -0.26 3.16 0.75
C ALA A 50 -1.44 3.87 1.43
N VAL A 51 -1.38 5.19 1.50
CA VAL A 51 -2.42 6.04 2.10
C VAL A 51 -3.15 6.81 1.01
N ALA A 52 -4.48 6.89 1.08
CA ALA A 52 -5.32 7.59 0.09
C ALA A 52 -4.93 7.25 -1.37
N GLY A 53 -4.71 5.96 -1.61
CA GLY A 53 -4.27 5.40 -2.88
C GLY A 53 -4.52 3.90 -2.93
N ALA A 54 -4.63 3.35 -4.13
CA ALA A 54 -4.88 1.93 -4.38
C ALA A 54 -4.06 1.47 -5.60
N LEU A 55 -4.05 0.17 -5.88
CA LEU A 55 -3.18 -0.38 -6.92
C LEU A 55 -3.62 0.09 -8.32
N PRO A 56 -2.72 0.74 -9.09
CA PRO A 56 -3.00 1.01 -10.51
C PRO A 56 -3.16 -0.32 -11.27
N ALA A 57 -4.07 -0.36 -12.24
CA ALA A 57 -4.37 -1.57 -12.99
C ALA A 57 -3.19 -2.05 -13.85
N ASP A 58 -2.42 -1.14 -14.44
CA ASP A 58 -1.33 -1.46 -15.36
C ASP A 58 -0.24 -2.37 -14.76
N PRO A 59 0.31 -2.09 -13.55
CA PRO A 59 1.33 -2.95 -12.95
C PRO A 59 0.78 -4.26 -12.36
N THR A 60 -0.51 -4.57 -12.43
CA THR A 60 -1.06 -5.83 -11.87
C THR A 60 -0.51 -7.09 -12.57
N ALA A 61 0.08 -6.95 -13.76
CA ALA A 61 0.78 -8.01 -14.47
C ALA A 61 2.22 -8.24 -13.96
N VAL A 62 2.80 -7.29 -13.23
CA VAL A 62 4.12 -7.45 -12.62
C VAL A 62 4.03 -8.55 -11.56
N ARG A 63 5.05 -9.41 -11.53
CA ARG A 63 5.16 -10.50 -10.57
C ARG A 63 6.37 -10.22 -9.67
N PRO A 64 6.18 -9.90 -8.39
CA PRO A 64 7.29 -9.75 -7.47
C PRO A 64 7.99 -11.11 -7.27
N THR A 65 9.29 -11.06 -6.96
CA THR A 65 10.11 -12.24 -6.65
C THR A 65 10.10 -12.56 -5.15
N HIS A 66 9.72 -11.59 -4.33
CA HIS A 66 9.65 -11.72 -2.88
C HIS A 66 8.29 -11.27 -2.36
N ALA A 67 7.83 -11.89 -1.30
CA ALA A 67 6.65 -11.50 -0.54
C ALA A 67 6.87 -10.13 0.10
N VAL A 68 5.82 -9.30 0.13
CA VAL A 68 5.87 -7.93 0.64
C VAL A 68 4.64 -7.66 1.48
N SER A 69 4.85 -7.29 2.74
CA SER A 69 3.75 -6.90 3.62
C SER A 69 3.17 -5.54 3.22
N ALA A 70 1.87 -5.38 3.33
CA ALA A 70 1.14 -4.20 2.88
C ALA A 70 0.26 -3.61 3.98
N MET A 71 0.35 -2.30 4.20
CA MET A 71 -0.67 -1.53 4.91
C MET A 71 -1.38 -0.59 3.94
N LEU A 72 -2.69 -0.76 3.77
CA LEU A 72 -3.51 -0.01 2.83
C LEU A 72 -4.50 0.82 3.61
N ILE A 73 -4.46 2.14 3.51
CA ILE A 73 -5.31 3.05 4.30
C ILE A 73 -6.09 3.94 3.34
N ASN A 74 -7.41 3.82 3.34
CA ASN A 74 -8.28 4.59 2.46
C ASN A 74 -9.47 5.16 3.23
N GLY A 75 -9.79 6.43 2.96
CA GLY A 75 -11.05 7.04 3.38
C GLY A 75 -12.19 6.59 2.48
N ASP A 76 -13.38 6.35 3.04
CA ASP A 76 -14.57 6.02 2.26
C ASP A 76 -15.24 7.25 1.62
N ALA A 77 -14.88 8.46 2.07
CA ALA A 77 -15.32 9.74 1.54
C ALA A 77 -14.23 10.46 0.71
N ASP A 78 -13.16 9.76 0.32
CA ASP A 78 -12.11 10.30 -0.55
C ASP A 78 -12.65 10.59 -1.96
N PRO A 79 -12.75 11.86 -2.39
CA PRO A 79 -13.32 12.19 -3.70
C PRO A 79 -12.29 12.07 -4.84
N LEU A 80 -11.00 11.88 -4.52
CA LEU A 80 -9.91 11.84 -5.49
C LEU A 80 -9.52 10.42 -5.85
N VAL A 81 -9.50 9.52 -4.85
CA VAL A 81 -9.29 8.08 -5.04
C VAL A 81 -10.40 7.32 -4.32
N PRO A 82 -11.56 7.13 -4.98
CA PRO A 82 -12.70 6.47 -4.37
C PRO A 82 -12.37 5.06 -3.89
N LEU A 83 -12.96 4.65 -2.77
CA LEU A 83 -12.76 3.32 -2.17
C LEU A 83 -13.09 2.17 -3.15
N ALA A 84 -14.06 2.38 -4.03
CA ALA A 84 -14.46 1.43 -5.07
C ALA A 84 -13.50 1.37 -6.28
N GLY A 85 -12.50 2.25 -6.35
CA GLY A 85 -11.60 2.42 -7.49
C GLY A 85 -12.23 3.25 -8.60
N GLY A 86 -11.68 3.14 -9.80
CA GLY A 86 -12.18 3.88 -10.96
C GLY A 86 -11.07 4.28 -11.93
N HIS A 87 -11.19 5.48 -12.49
CA HIS A 87 -10.19 6.08 -13.37
C HIS A 87 -9.69 7.39 -12.76
N SER A 88 -8.50 7.81 -13.15
CA SER A 88 -7.99 9.12 -12.81
C SER A 88 -8.99 10.22 -13.21
N ARG A 89 -9.09 11.26 -12.37
CA ARG A 89 -9.80 12.50 -12.71
C ARG A 89 -9.22 13.18 -13.96
N HIS A 90 -7.95 12.91 -14.27
CA HIS A 90 -7.30 13.42 -15.46
C HIS A 90 -7.67 12.54 -16.68
N ARG A 91 -8.35 13.17 -17.65
CA ARG A 91 -8.65 12.57 -18.93
C ARG A 91 -7.45 12.66 -19.87
N GLY A 92 -7.42 11.81 -20.89
CA GLY A 92 -6.44 11.97 -21.96
C GLY A 92 -6.77 13.12 -22.92
N PRO A 93 -5.91 13.33 -23.94
CA PRO A 93 -6.05 14.39 -24.92
C PRO A 93 -7.41 14.39 -25.64
N ASN A 94 -8.07 13.22 -25.72
CA ASN A 94 -9.34 13.04 -26.42
C ASN A 94 -10.52 12.84 -25.44
N GLY A 95 -10.34 13.16 -24.15
CA GLY A 95 -11.38 13.00 -23.13
C GLY A 95 -11.55 11.56 -22.63
N GLU A 96 -10.70 10.63 -23.04
CA GLU A 96 -10.77 9.23 -22.67
C GLU A 96 -10.40 9.01 -21.18
N PRO A 97 -11.05 8.05 -20.48
CA PRO A 97 -10.60 7.64 -19.15
C PRO A 97 -9.15 7.16 -19.17
N ARG A 98 -8.36 7.55 -18.18
CA ARG A 98 -6.96 7.12 -18.03
C ARG A 98 -6.67 6.69 -16.60
N GLY A 99 -5.55 5.98 -16.42
CA GLY A 99 -5.04 5.59 -15.11
C GLY A 99 -6.09 4.83 -14.31
N ARG A 100 -6.50 3.65 -14.81
CA ARG A 100 -7.44 2.80 -14.08
C ARG A 100 -6.82 2.38 -12.75
N ILE A 101 -7.58 2.51 -11.67
CA ILE A 101 -7.19 2.17 -10.30
C ILE A 101 -8.16 1.12 -9.79
N LEU A 102 -7.64 0.05 -9.21
CA LEU A 102 -8.47 -0.96 -8.55
C LEU A 102 -9.14 -0.38 -7.29
N GLY A 103 -10.29 -0.94 -6.89
CA GLY A 103 -10.86 -0.65 -5.58
C GLY A 103 -9.98 -1.16 -4.44
N ALA A 104 -10.19 -0.63 -3.24
CA ALA A 104 -9.42 -1.01 -2.05
C ALA A 104 -9.53 -2.51 -1.76
N ALA A 105 -10.74 -3.09 -1.88
CA ALA A 105 -10.94 -4.53 -1.71
C ALA A 105 -10.17 -5.36 -2.75
N ALA A 106 -10.27 -5.00 -4.04
CA ALA A 106 -9.53 -5.68 -5.10
C ALA A 106 -8.02 -5.52 -4.96
N THR A 107 -7.55 -4.38 -4.46
CA THR A 107 -6.14 -4.14 -4.15
C THR A 107 -5.67 -5.05 -3.02
N ALA A 108 -6.45 -5.16 -1.94
CA ALA A 108 -6.14 -6.04 -0.82
C ALA A 108 -6.05 -7.51 -1.25
N GLU A 109 -7.03 -7.97 -2.04
CA GLU A 109 -7.05 -9.33 -2.56
C GLU A 109 -5.86 -9.60 -3.50
N HIS A 110 -5.49 -8.63 -4.33
CA HIS A 110 -4.29 -8.75 -5.18
C HIS A 110 -3.04 -9.03 -4.33
N TRP A 111 -2.77 -8.23 -3.30
CA TRP A 111 -1.61 -8.42 -2.43
C TRP A 111 -1.70 -9.72 -1.61
N ALA A 112 -2.88 -10.05 -1.08
CA ALA A 112 -3.08 -11.31 -0.36
C ALA A 112 -2.81 -12.53 -1.27
N SER A 113 -3.18 -12.44 -2.55
CA SER A 113 -2.94 -13.51 -3.53
C SER A 113 -1.46 -13.68 -3.89
N LEU A 114 -0.71 -12.57 -4.02
CA LEU A 114 0.73 -12.61 -4.31
C LEU A 114 1.52 -13.31 -3.21
N ASP A 115 1.13 -13.08 -1.96
CA ASP A 115 1.78 -13.63 -0.77
C ASP A 115 1.16 -14.97 -0.30
N ARG A 116 0.25 -15.55 -1.11
CA ARG A 116 -0.41 -16.85 -0.90
C ARG A 116 -1.07 -17.00 0.47
N TYR A 117 -1.75 -15.96 0.92
CA TYR A 117 -2.47 -16.00 2.17
C TYR A 117 -3.65 -16.99 2.10
N THR A 118 -3.76 -17.88 3.09
CA THR A 118 -4.80 -18.92 3.19
C THR A 118 -5.55 -18.93 4.53
N GLY A 119 -5.26 -17.97 5.42
CA GLY A 119 -5.80 -17.93 6.78
C GLY A 119 -7.11 -17.15 6.94
N GLU A 120 -7.61 -17.13 8.19
CA GLU A 120 -8.75 -16.32 8.60
C GLU A 120 -8.35 -14.86 8.83
N ARG A 121 -9.17 -13.94 8.31
CA ARG A 121 -8.95 -12.50 8.43
C ARG A 121 -9.50 -11.99 9.74
N THR A 122 -8.70 -11.23 10.47
CA THR A 122 -9.17 -10.55 11.68
C THR A 122 -9.73 -9.18 11.33
N THR A 123 -10.83 -8.79 11.98
CA THR A 123 -11.46 -7.47 11.79
C THR A 123 -11.56 -6.74 13.12
N VAL A 124 -11.13 -5.49 13.14
CA VAL A 124 -11.31 -4.56 14.26
C VAL A 124 -12.05 -3.34 13.73
N THR A 125 -13.19 -3.02 14.34
CA THR A 125 -14.01 -1.86 13.95
C THR A 125 -14.13 -0.94 15.15
N THR A 126 -13.85 0.33 14.94
CA THR A 126 -14.08 1.43 15.88
C THR A 126 -15.22 2.29 15.36
N THR A 127 -15.48 3.42 16.02
CA THR A 127 -16.42 4.42 15.52
C THR A 127 -15.92 5.14 14.28
N GLY A 128 -14.60 5.35 14.14
CA GLY A 128 -14.00 6.12 13.05
C GLY A 128 -13.35 5.29 11.96
N SER A 129 -13.14 3.99 12.16
CA SER A 129 -12.49 3.16 11.15
C SER A 129 -12.79 1.66 11.27
N ARG A 130 -12.47 0.92 10.20
CA ARG A 130 -12.43 -0.54 10.19
C ARG A 130 -11.10 -1.02 9.65
N ARG A 131 -10.43 -1.87 10.41
CA ARG A 131 -9.18 -2.54 10.06
C ARG A 131 -9.42 -4.02 9.81
N VAL A 132 -8.99 -4.54 8.66
CA VAL A 132 -9.01 -5.96 8.32
C VAL A 132 -7.59 -6.44 8.06
N THR A 133 -7.15 -7.50 8.73
CA THR A 133 -5.79 -8.03 8.59
C THR A 133 -5.82 -9.49 8.14
N ALA A 134 -5.09 -9.75 7.07
CA ALA A 134 -4.65 -11.06 6.62
C ALA A 134 -3.17 -11.26 7.03
N ALA A 135 -2.86 -12.24 7.87
CA ALA A 135 -1.51 -12.49 8.42
C ALA A 135 -0.96 -13.88 8.04
N HIS A 136 0.29 -14.22 8.32
CA HIS A 136 0.83 -15.56 8.00
C HIS A 136 0.87 -15.87 6.49
N GLY A 137 1.12 -14.86 5.65
CA GLY A 137 1.57 -15.07 4.27
C GLY A 137 2.97 -15.67 4.20
N ILE A 138 3.48 -15.89 2.98
CA ILE A 138 4.85 -16.39 2.78
C ILE A 138 5.87 -15.46 3.47
N GLY A 139 6.75 -16.05 4.29
CA GLY A 139 7.74 -15.28 5.05
C GLY A 139 7.12 -14.48 6.20
N ASP A 140 5.98 -14.95 6.73
CA ASP A 140 5.17 -14.32 7.77
C ASP A 140 4.63 -12.93 7.39
N THR A 141 4.49 -12.65 6.09
CA THR A 141 3.95 -11.36 5.63
C THR A 141 2.49 -11.18 6.03
N ALA A 142 2.06 -9.92 6.03
CA ALA A 142 0.68 -9.55 6.32
C ALA A 142 0.19 -8.45 5.37
N VAL A 143 -1.12 -8.47 5.09
CA VAL A 143 -1.85 -7.40 4.41
C VAL A 143 -2.90 -6.86 5.37
N THR A 144 -2.76 -5.60 5.76
CA THR A 144 -3.71 -4.90 6.63
C THR A 144 -4.38 -3.77 5.85
N THR A 145 -5.70 -3.75 5.83
CA THR A 145 -6.48 -2.68 5.20
C THR A 145 -7.23 -1.87 6.25
N TRP A 146 -7.23 -0.56 6.11
CA TRP A 146 -8.01 0.38 6.90
C TRP A 146 -8.99 1.10 5.98
N THR A 147 -10.27 1.05 6.35
CA THR A 147 -11.30 1.96 5.86
C THR A 147 -11.54 3.02 6.92
N VAL A 148 -11.26 4.28 6.62
CA VAL A 148 -11.53 5.42 7.51
C VAL A 148 -12.90 5.99 7.17
N PHE A 149 -13.85 5.92 8.11
CA PHE A 149 -15.22 6.36 7.90
C PHE A 149 -15.30 7.89 7.88
N GLY A 150 -15.91 8.45 6.84
CA GLY A 150 -15.92 9.89 6.58
C GLY A 150 -14.56 10.48 6.23
N GLY A 151 -13.52 9.65 6.14
CA GLY A 151 -12.15 10.09 5.81
C GLY A 151 -12.04 10.50 4.35
N GLY A 152 -11.33 11.59 4.10
CA GLY A 152 -11.04 12.10 2.77
C GLY A 152 -9.65 11.69 2.25
N HIS A 153 -9.05 12.57 1.44
CA HIS A 153 -7.75 12.38 0.79
C HIS A 153 -6.59 12.93 1.64
N THR A 154 -6.44 12.40 2.85
CA THR A 154 -5.55 12.93 3.89
C THR A 154 -4.67 11.85 4.50
N TRP A 155 -3.69 12.28 5.32
CA TRP A 155 -2.88 11.39 6.16
C TRP A 155 -3.49 11.33 7.57
N PRO A 156 -4.08 10.19 8.00
CA PRO A 156 -4.65 10.06 9.34
C PRO A 156 -3.67 10.41 10.46
N GLY A 157 -4.16 11.10 11.49
CA GLY A 157 -3.38 11.58 12.64
C GLY A 157 -2.81 12.99 12.48
N VAL A 158 -2.97 13.59 11.31
CA VAL A 158 -2.56 14.98 11.05
C VAL A 158 -3.82 15.79 10.76
N ALA A 159 -4.04 16.84 11.55
CA ALA A 159 -5.09 17.81 11.27
C ALA A 159 -4.78 18.55 9.96
N VAL A 160 -5.77 18.73 9.11
CA VAL A 160 -5.60 19.54 7.90
C VAL A 160 -5.57 21.02 8.31
N PRO A 161 -4.52 21.78 7.92
CA PRO A 161 -4.47 23.21 8.13
C PRO A 161 -5.72 23.93 7.62
N GLU A 162 -6.15 24.98 8.33
CA GLU A 162 -7.38 25.72 8.02
C GLU A 162 -7.39 26.26 6.58
N GLU A 163 -6.24 26.71 6.09
CA GLU A 163 -6.01 27.16 4.72
C GLU A 163 -6.36 26.10 3.65
N TRP A 164 -6.39 24.81 4.01
CA TRP A 164 -6.75 23.70 3.12
C TRP A 164 -8.09 23.05 3.46
N ALA A 165 -8.82 23.55 4.46
CA ALA A 165 -10.08 22.94 4.91
C ALA A 165 -11.16 22.87 3.82
N SER A 166 -11.12 23.77 2.84
CA SER A 166 -12.03 23.78 1.69
C SER A 166 -11.59 22.87 0.52
N THR A 167 -10.42 22.23 0.63
CA THR A 167 -9.91 21.34 -0.42
C THR A 167 -10.75 20.06 -0.48
N PRO A 168 -11.11 19.56 -1.68
CA PRO A 168 -11.80 18.28 -1.80
C PRO A 168 -11.05 17.17 -1.09
N GLY A 169 -11.72 16.52 -0.14
CA GLY A 169 -11.14 15.44 0.66
C GLY A 169 -10.33 15.91 1.88
N ALA A 170 -10.45 17.16 2.33
CA ALA A 170 -9.74 17.67 3.52
C ALA A 170 -10.17 17.05 4.86
N ALA A 171 -11.20 16.19 4.89
CA ALA A 171 -11.57 15.47 6.10
C ALA A 171 -10.46 14.48 6.50
N SER A 172 -9.88 14.68 7.68
CA SER A 172 -8.89 13.78 8.28
C SER A 172 -9.43 13.22 9.59
N THR A 173 -9.01 12.00 9.94
CA THR A 173 -9.29 11.43 11.26
C THR A 173 -8.11 11.67 12.20
N LEU A 174 -8.41 11.89 13.48
CA LEU A 174 -7.43 11.93 14.57
C LEU A 174 -7.55 10.71 15.51
N GLU A 175 -8.38 9.72 15.14
CA GLU A 175 -8.56 8.48 15.92
C GLU A 175 -7.25 7.69 16.07
N PHE A 176 -6.38 7.76 15.07
CA PHE A 176 -5.07 7.12 15.06
C PHE A 176 -4.07 7.93 14.24
N ASP A 177 -2.79 7.75 14.54
CA ASP A 177 -1.69 8.28 13.74
C ASP A 177 -1.20 7.21 12.75
N ALA A 178 -1.39 7.46 11.45
CA ALA A 178 -1.00 6.52 10.42
C ALA A 178 0.52 6.27 10.39
N THR A 179 1.35 7.26 10.70
CA THR A 179 2.82 7.09 10.76
C THR A 179 3.18 6.13 11.89
N VAL A 180 2.56 6.28 13.06
CA VAL A 180 2.77 5.39 14.21
C VAL A 180 2.29 3.98 13.91
N GLU A 181 1.09 3.82 13.35
CA GLU A 181 0.54 2.50 13.01
C GLU A 181 1.33 1.80 11.90
N ILE A 182 1.79 2.53 10.88
CA ILE A 182 2.69 2.00 9.85
C ILE A 182 3.98 1.49 10.47
N HIS A 183 4.58 2.25 11.40
CA HIS A 183 5.80 1.84 12.09
C HIS A 183 5.57 0.60 12.95
N HIS A 184 4.49 0.54 13.73
CA HIS A 184 4.13 -0.61 14.56
C HIS A 184 3.92 -1.88 13.73
N PHE A 185 3.20 -1.76 12.61
CA PHE A 185 2.99 -2.85 11.68
C PHE A 185 4.29 -3.31 11.00
N ALA A 186 5.12 -2.37 10.55
CA ALA A 186 6.33 -2.70 9.83
C ALA A 186 7.42 -3.31 10.71
N ARG A 187 7.55 -2.88 11.98
CA ARG A 187 8.63 -3.28 12.88
C ARG A 187 8.86 -4.81 12.94
N PRO A 188 7.84 -5.68 13.10
CA PRO A 188 8.05 -7.13 13.06
C PRO A 188 8.19 -7.73 11.65
N LEU A 189 7.87 -6.98 10.59
CA LEU A 189 7.75 -7.44 9.20
C LEU A 189 8.91 -6.98 8.29
N VAL A 190 9.75 -6.06 8.76
CA VAL A 190 10.98 -5.63 8.07
C VAL A 190 12.04 -6.75 8.15
N ARG A 191 11.84 -7.81 7.37
CA ARG A 191 12.66 -9.03 7.32
C ARG A 191 13.59 -9.04 6.11
N PRO A 192 14.79 -9.68 6.21
CA PRO A 192 15.70 -9.84 5.08
C PRO A 192 15.04 -10.50 3.87
N ALA A 193 15.50 -10.18 2.66
CA ALA A 193 14.94 -10.71 1.42
C ALA A 193 14.95 -12.25 1.37
N ALA A 194 16.02 -12.88 1.86
CA ALA A 194 16.13 -14.34 1.90
C ALA A 194 15.00 -15.06 2.68
N ARG A 195 14.32 -14.37 3.61
CA ARG A 195 13.18 -14.92 4.37
C ARG A 195 11.84 -14.78 3.66
N ARG A 196 11.80 -14.00 2.59
CA ARG A 196 10.58 -13.59 1.89
C ARG A 196 10.58 -14.05 0.43
N LEU A 197 11.55 -14.87 0.01
CA LEU A 197 11.62 -15.34 -1.37
C LEU A 197 10.36 -16.15 -1.70
N LEU A 198 9.67 -15.77 -2.77
CA LEU A 198 8.49 -16.51 -3.22
C LEU A 198 8.94 -17.82 -3.86
N PRO A 199 8.33 -18.97 -3.51
CA PRO A 199 8.62 -20.22 -4.19
C PRO A 199 8.19 -20.15 -5.67
N PRO A 200 8.80 -20.97 -6.54
CA PRO A 200 8.35 -21.13 -7.91
C PRO A 200 6.85 -21.44 -7.98
N ARG A 201 6.17 -20.93 -9.00
CA ARG A 201 4.77 -21.28 -9.26
C ARG A 201 4.64 -22.73 -9.66
N SER A 202 3.54 -23.36 -9.26
CA SER A 202 3.14 -24.65 -9.84
C SER A 202 2.61 -24.44 -11.26
N GLU A 203 2.68 -25.45 -12.13
CA GLU A 203 2.19 -25.36 -13.52
C GLU A 203 0.71 -24.95 -13.65
N LYS A 204 -0.08 -25.14 -12.58
CA LYS A 204 -1.50 -24.74 -12.51
C LYS A 204 -1.73 -23.24 -12.33
N GLU A 205 -0.75 -22.50 -11.80
CA GLU A 205 -0.85 -21.05 -11.56
C GLU A 205 -0.39 -20.22 -12.78
N ASN A 206 0.02 -20.88 -13.87
CA ASN A 206 0.49 -20.29 -15.14
C ASN A 206 -0.52 -20.43 -16.29
N ARG A 207 -1.68 -21.05 -16.05
CA ARG A 207 -2.82 -21.11 -16.99
C ARG A 207 -3.88 -20.11 -16.56
#